data_AF-A0A6G1M4Q3-F1
#
_entry.id   AF-A0A6G1M4Q3-F1
#
_cell.length_a   1.000
_cell.length_b   1.000
_cell.length_c   1.000
_cell.angle_alpha   90.00
_cell.angle_beta   90.00
_cell.angle_gamma   90.00
#
_symmetry.space_group_name_H-M   'P 1'
#
loop_
_entity.id
_entity.type
_entity.pdbx_description
1 polymer ?
#
loop_
_entity_poly.entity_id
_entity_poly.type
_entity_poly.pdbx_seq_one_letter_code
_entity_poly.pdbx_strand_id
1 'polypeptide(L)'
;MSKSSYYRMLDGRKYFRYITIDPGTLDEEDLTFPPALLQKLPAFLTGDWNCGRIARAENGVPYFVETTKQKLPSINYIWHEKSFDYFSLQIKQRFSAKVYLATIPHPKNRDVVAKFARFPWEIEYYALGTRWYERIKGHGIGPEFLGYLTEDGRVIGFLMEKLDGRHATIEDLPACLRRSCSEITRARDCAWRFE
;
A
#
# COMPACT_ATOMS: atom_id res chain seq x y z
N MET A 1 25.66 5.30 12.69
CA MET A 1 24.81 6.41 12.18
C MET A 1 23.36 6.04 12.44
N SER A 2 22.67 6.78 13.30
CA SER A 2 21.22 6.60 13.47
C SER A 2 20.50 7.06 12.20
N LYS A 3 19.46 6.33 11.78
CA LYS A 3 18.74 6.54 10.50
C LYS A 3 17.46 7.31 10.76
N SER A 4 17.07 8.19 9.83
CA SER A 4 15.77 8.87 9.89
C SER A 4 14.62 7.86 9.86
N SER A 5 13.52 8.20 10.53
CA SER A 5 12.28 7.43 10.51
C SER A 5 11.27 8.07 9.55
N TYR A 6 10.53 7.24 8.81
CA TYR A 6 9.63 7.69 7.76
C TYR A 6 8.21 7.22 8.02
N TYR A 7 7.25 8.13 7.87
CA TYR A 7 5.84 7.85 8.09
C TYR A 7 4.98 8.44 6.98
N ARG A 8 3.91 7.71 6.61
CA ARG A 8 2.81 8.23 5.80
C ARG A 8 1.59 8.31 6.71
N MET A 9 1.15 9.53 7.00
CA MET A 9 0.08 9.82 7.94
C MET A 9 -1.11 10.45 7.23
N LEU A 10 -2.31 10.22 7.76
CA LEU A 10 -3.53 10.83 7.26
C LEU A 10 -3.93 11.99 8.18
N ASP A 11 -3.77 13.20 7.68
CA ASP A 11 -4.09 14.45 8.36
C ASP A 11 -5.53 14.87 8.07
N GLY A 12 -6.29 15.15 9.13
CA GLY A 12 -7.69 15.58 9.03
C GLY A 12 -8.61 14.64 8.24
N ARG A 13 -8.25 13.36 8.12
CA ARG A 13 -8.93 12.35 7.25
C ARG A 13 -8.98 12.71 5.76
N LYS A 14 -8.15 13.66 5.31
CA LYS A 14 -8.24 14.23 3.96
C LYS A 14 -6.89 14.30 3.24
N TYR A 15 -5.81 14.57 3.95
CA TYR A 15 -4.51 14.83 3.33
C TYR A 15 -3.49 13.78 3.75
N PHE A 16 -2.82 13.15 2.79
CA PHE A 16 -1.66 12.33 3.10
C PHE A 16 -0.43 13.21 3.30
N ARG A 17 0.23 13.01 4.44
CA ARG A 17 1.47 13.70 4.81
C ARG A 17 2.59 12.67 4.96
N TYR A 18 3.73 12.98 4.35
CA TYR A 18 4.95 12.20 4.37
C TYR A 18 5.90 12.85 5.36
N ILE A 19 6.04 12.23 6.53
CA ILE A 19 6.82 12.76 7.64
C ILE A 19 8.15 12.05 7.70
N THR A 20 9.23 12.84 7.73
CA THR A 20 10.57 12.36 8.07
C THR A 20 10.92 12.89 9.45
N ILE A 21 11.31 11.99 10.36
CA ILE A 21 11.77 12.34 11.69
C ILE A 21 13.27 12.11 11.74
N ASP A 22 14.01 13.17 12.10
CA ASP A 22 15.46 13.11 12.17
C ASP A 22 15.94 12.22 13.31
N PRO A 23 17.11 11.56 13.15
CA PRO A 23 17.72 10.73 14.18
C PRO A 23 17.81 11.43 15.55
N GLY A 24 17.45 10.72 16.62
CA GLY A 24 17.54 11.24 18.00
C GLY A 24 16.47 12.27 18.37
N THR A 25 15.46 12.49 17.51
CA THR A 25 14.33 13.37 17.81
C THR A 25 13.36 12.76 18.81
N LEU A 26 13.11 11.46 18.68
CA LEU A 26 12.24 10.67 19.56
C LEU A 26 12.95 9.36 19.90
N ASP A 27 12.53 8.73 21.00
CA ASP A 27 13.06 7.43 21.40
C ASP A 27 12.59 6.33 20.44
N GLU A 28 13.40 5.28 20.24
CA GLU A 28 13.08 4.21 19.29
C GLU A 28 11.77 3.46 19.65
N GLU A 29 11.49 3.35 20.94
CA GLU A 29 10.23 2.79 21.46
C GLU A 29 9.02 3.62 21.03
N ASP A 30 9.13 4.95 21.06
CA ASP A 30 8.06 5.84 20.58
C ASP A 30 7.86 5.70 19.08
N LEU A 31 8.97 5.67 18.33
CA LEU A 31 8.97 5.61 16.86
C LEU A 31 8.31 4.31 16.35
N THR A 32 8.38 3.23 17.12
CA THR A 32 7.79 1.94 16.76
C THR A 32 6.38 1.72 17.31
N PHE A 33 5.90 2.57 18.22
CA PHE A 33 4.58 2.48 18.84
C PHE A 33 3.66 3.65 18.43
N PRO A 34 2.71 3.45 17.50
CA PRO A 34 1.91 4.54 16.93
C PRO A 34 1.19 5.44 17.95
N PRO A 35 0.60 4.94 19.06
CA PRO A 35 -0.03 5.81 20.04
C PRO A 35 0.96 6.77 20.72
N ALA A 36 2.15 6.31 21.12
CA ALA A 36 3.17 7.17 21.73
C ALA A 36 3.73 8.17 20.72
N LEU A 37 4.01 7.72 19.48
CA LEU A 37 4.42 8.58 18.39
C LEU A 37 3.44 9.75 18.22
N LEU A 38 2.14 9.45 18.08
CA LEU A 38 1.12 10.47 17.83
C LEU A 38 1.00 11.50 18.96
N GLN A 39 1.27 11.11 20.21
CA GLN A 39 1.26 12.04 21.35
C GLN A 39 2.47 12.98 21.37
N LYS A 40 3.61 12.53 20.83
CA LYS A 40 4.88 13.28 20.84
C LYS A 40 5.11 14.11 19.57
N LEU A 41 4.28 13.94 18.53
CA LEU A 41 4.38 14.75 17.32
C LEU A 41 3.92 16.19 17.58
N PRO A 42 4.61 17.19 16.97
CA PRO A 42 4.08 18.54 16.91
C PRO A 42 2.75 18.56 16.14
N ALA A 43 1.89 19.52 16.47
CA ALA A 43 0.69 19.77 15.69
C ALA A 43 1.05 20.01 14.21
N PHE A 44 0.29 19.41 13.30
CA PHE A 44 0.54 19.56 11.88
C PHE A 44 0.29 21.01 11.45
N LEU A 45 1.25 21.57 10.69
CA LEU A 45 1.15 22.93 10.19
C LEU A 45 0.01 23.06 9.18
N THR A 46 -0.62 24.25 9.16
CA THR A 46 -1.63 24.59 8.14
C THR A 46 -0.96 24.85 6.79
N GLY A 47 -1.74 24.76 5.71
CA GLY A 47 -1.29 25.05 4.34
C GLY A 47 -1.13 23.82 3.45
N ASP A 48 -0.79 24.10 2.18
CA ASP A 48 -0.61 23.08 1.15
C ASP A 48 0.82 22.55 1.14
N TRP A 49 1.01 21.41 1.78
CA TRP A 49 2.27 20.67 1.81
C TRP A 49 1.97 19.18 1.76
N ASN A 50 2.94 18.34 1.43
CA ASN A 50 2.77 16.90 1.54
C ASN A 50 3.99 16.21 2.14
N CYS A 51 5.13 16.89 2.24
CA CYS A 51 6.32 16.39 2.91
C CYS A 51 6.68 17.33 4.07
N GLY A 52 6.97 16.77 5.23
CA GLY A 52 7.43 17.52 6.40
C GLY A 52 8.61 16.82 7.08
N ARG A 53 9.58 17.61 7.54
CA ARG A 53 10.71 17.10 8.34
C ARG A 53 10.62 17.62 9.77
N ILE A 54 10.74 16.71 10.72
CA ILE A 54 10.65 16.97 12.15
C ILE A 54 12.01 16.68 12.77
N ALA A 55 12.50 17.62 13.58
CA ALA A 55 13.73 17.46 14.34
C ALA A 55 13.53 17.91 15.79
N ARG A 56 14.53 17.64 16.63
CA ARG A 56 14.57 18.06 18.03
C ARG A 56 15.05 19.51 18.14
N ALA A 57 14.28 20.37 18.78
CA ALA A 57 14.74 21.69 19.18
C ALA A 57 15.74 21.61 20.35
N GLU A 58 16.42 22.72 20.65
CA GLU A 58 17.37 22.81 21.77
C GLU A 58 16.71 22.50 23.13
N ASN A 59 15.45 22.88 23.30
CA ASN A 59 14.65 22.57 24.49
C ASN A 59 14.18 21.10 24.55
N GLY A 60 14.59 20.27 23.60
CA GLY A 60 14.26 18.86 23.52
C GLY A 60 12.92 18.54 22.87
N VAL A 61 12.11 19.54 22.49
CA VAL A 61 10.77 19.35 21.93
C VAL A 61 10.83 19.13 20.41
N PRO A 62 10.14 18.11 19.86
CA PRO A 62 10.03 17.91 18.42
C PRO A 62 9.27 19.06 17.74
N TYR A 63 9.76 19.55 16.60
CA TYR A 63 9.11 20.59 15.81
C TYR A 63 9.32 20.37 14.31
N PHE A 64 8.44 20.95 13.49
CA PHE A 64 8.63 20.98 12.04
C PHE A 64 9.75 21.96 11.68
N VAL A 65 10.85 21.44 11.13
CA VAL A 65 11.95 22.26 10.60
C VAL A 65 11.58 22.82 9.24
N GLU A 66 10.87 22.03 8.43
CA GLU A 66 10.41 22.44 7.11
C GLU A 66 9.18 21.63 6.69
N THR A 67 8.37 22.26 5.84
CA THR A 67 7.29 21.61 5.09
C THR A 67 7.37 22.04 3.64
N THR A 68 7.19 21.08 2.73
CA THR A 68 7.26 21.32 1.29
C THR A 68 6.10 20.65 0.57
N LYS A 69 5.65 21.27 -0.53
CA LYS A 69 4.78 20.63 -1.51
C LYS A 69 5.65 20.04 -2.61
N GLN A 70 5.69 18.72 -2.68
CA GLN A 70 6.50 17.99 -3.66
C GLN A 70 5.63 17.24 -4.66
N LYS A 71 6.07 17.16 -5.91
CA LYS A 71 5.49 16.23 -6.88
C LYS A 71 6.06 14.82 -6.61
N LEU A 72 5.30 14.02 -5.88
CA LEU A 72 5.72 12.67 -5.52
C LEU A 72 5.70 11.72 -6.74
N PRO A 73 6.58 10.70 -6.76
CA PRO A 73 6.60 9.70 -7.83
C PRO A 73 5.26 8.97 -7.99
N SER A 74 4.99 8.57 -9.23
CA SER A 74 3.79 7.86 -9.64
C SER A 74 4.15 6.72 -10.59
N ILE A 75 3.35 5.65 -10.60
CA ILE A 75 3.42 4.66 -11.67
C ILE A 75 2.97 5.33 -12.96
N ASN A 76 3.88 5.50 -13.93
CA ASN A 76 3.62 6.26 -15.15
C ASN A 76 3.15 5.39 -16.34
N TYR A 77 3.50 4.10 -16.35
CA TYR A 77 3.08 3.19 -17.41
C TYR A 77 1.70 2.60 -17.09
N ILE A 78 0.67 3.15 -17.73
CA ILE A 78 -0.74 2.85 -17.49
C ILE A 78 -1.30 2.05 -18.68
N TRP A 79 -1.54 0.76 -18.46
CA TRP A 79 -2.08 -0.16 -19.48
C TRP A 79 -3.54 -0.58 -19.21
N HIS A 80 -4.08 -0.19 -18.05
CA HIS A 80 -5.45 -0.47 -17.63
C HIS A 80 -6.22 0.84 -17.40
N GLU A 81 -7.41 0.96 -17.98
CA GLU A 81 -8.19 2.20 -17.97
C GLU A 81 -8.75 2.59 -16.59
N LYS A 82 -9.09 1.59 -15.76
CA LYS A 82 -9.74 1.84 -14.47
C LYS A 82 -8.74 2.31 -13.43
N SER A 83 -9.15 3.34 -12.69
CA SER A 83 -8.47 3.83 -11.50
C SER A 83 -9.48 4.10 -10.39
N PHE A 84 -9.03 4.00 -9.14
CA PHE A 84 -9.84 4.18 -7.95
C PHE A 84 -9.10 5.07 -6.98
N ASP A 85 -9.74 6.13 -6.51
CA ASP A 85 -9.18 6.98 -5.46
C ASP A 85 -9.12 6.22 -4.13
N TYR A 86 -8.02 6.37 -3.40
CA TYR A 86 -7.83 5.71 -2.11
C TYR A 86 -8.99 5.98 -1.14
N PHE A 87 -9.51 7.20 -1.08
CA PHE A 87 -10.61 7.56 -0.20
C PHE A 87 -11.96 7.03 -0.67
N SER A 88 -12.08 6.58 -1.92
CA SER A 88 -13.28 5.88 -2.37
C SER A 88 -13.38 4.48 -1.75
N LEU A 89 -12.27 3.89 -1.31
CA LEU A 89 -12.27 2.52 -0.80
C LEU A 89 -12.75 2.43 0.65
N GLN A 90 -13.61 1.45 0.93
CA GLN A 90 -13.94 1.08 2.30
C GLN A 90 -12.94 0.03 2.79
N ILE A 91 -11.98 0.45 3.62
CA ILE A 91 -10.95 -0.45 4.16
C ILE A 91 -11.58 -1.37 5.21
N LYS A 92 -11.53 -2.69 4.97
CA LYS A 92 -12.06 -3.72 5.86
C LYS A 92 -10.99 -4.29 6.79
N GLN A 93 -9.82 -4.61 6.24
CA GLN A 93 -8.73 -5.24 6.98
C GLN A 93 -7.38 -4.84 6.41
N ARG A 94 -6.36 -4.78 7.26
CA ARG A 94 -4.96 -4.58 6.85
C ARG A 94 -4.21 -5.89 7.04
N PHE A 95 -3.76 -6.51 5.94
CA PHE A 95 -2.95 -7.74 6.03
C PHE A 95 -1.47 -7.43 6.29
N SER A 96 -0.98 -6.35 5.71
CA SER A 96 0.33 -5.79 5.99
C SER A 96 0.27 -4.28 5.80
N ALA A 97 1.39 -3.59 6.06
CA ALA A 97 1.46 -2.15 5.84
C ALA A 97 1.18 -1.75 4.37
N LYS A 98 1.32 -2.65 3.40
CA LYS A 98 1.19 -2.36 1.96
C LYS A 98 0.07 -3.12 1.25
N VAL A 99 -0.66 -3.97 1.98
CA VAL A 99 -1.67 -4.88 1.41
C VAL A 99 -2.92 -4.86 2.27
N TYR A 100 -4.01 -4.31 1.74
CA TYR A 100 -5.28 -4.15 2.46
C TYR A 100 -6.40 -4.93 1.77
N LEU A 101 -7.33 -5.46 2.56
CA LEU A 101 -8.67 -5.83 2.09
C LEU A 101 -9.54 -4.59 2.10
N ALA A 102 -10.18 -4.30 0.97
CA ALA A 102 -11.08 -3.18 0.84
C ALA A 102 -12.29 -3.54 -0.02
N THR A 103 -13.32 -2.72 0.04
CA THR A 103 -14.48 -2.80 -0.85
C THR A 103 -14.48 -1.59 -1.78
N ILE A 104 -14.64 -1.86 -3.08
CA ILE A 104 -14.93 -0.82 -4.07
C ILE A 104 -16.42 -0.50 -3.95
N PRO A 105 -16.81 0.73 -3.59
CA PRO A 105 -18.22 1.11 -3.52
C PRO A 105 -18.84 1.08 -4.92
N HIS A 106 -20.10 0.65 -5.01
CA HIS A 106 -21.05 0.73 -6.14
C HIS A 106 -20.47 0.76 -7.58
N PRO A 107 -20.88 -0.14 -8.50
CA PRO A 107 -22.16 -0.86 -8.51
C PRO A 107 -22.15 -2.29 -7.97
N LYS A 108 -21.00 -2.89 -7.73
CA LYS A 108 -20.92 -4.31 -7.33
C LYS A 108 -20.56 -4.55 -5.87
N ASN A 109 -20.21 -3.52 -5.10
CA ASN A 109 -19.68 -3.64 -3.74
C ASN A 109 -18.72 -4.84 -3.62
N ARG A 110 -17.69 -4.83 -4.48
CA ARG A 110 -16.77 -5.95 -4.65
C ARG A 110 -15.63 -5.83 -3.66
N ASP A 111 -15.36 -6.90 -2.93
CA ASP A 111 -14.16 -7.01 -2.11
C ASP A 111 -12.94 -7.26 -2.98
N VAL A 112 -11.88 -6.52 -2.68
CA VAL A 112 -10.64 -6.48 -3.46
C VAL A 112 -9.45 -6.42 -2.52
N VAL A 113 -8.29 -6.83 -3.03
CA VAL A 113 -7.02 -6.63 -2.36
C VAL A 113 -6.33 -5.41 -2.98
N ALA A 114 -6.07 -4.39 -2.16
CA ALA A 114 -5.32 -3.21 -2.52
C ALA A 114 -3.83 -3.42 -2.21
N LYS A 115 -2.97 -3.23 -3.21
CA LYS A 115 -1.51 -3.32 -3.11
C LYS A 115 -0.89 -2.00 -3.56
N PHE A 116 -0.16 -1.32 -2.68
CA PHE A 116 0.34 0.03 -3.00
C PHE A 116 1.61 0.43 -2.26
N ALA A 117 2.33 1.37 -2.85
CA ALA A 117 3.48 2.04 -2.27
C ALA A 117 3.04 2.94 -1.12
N ARG A 118 3.56 2.69 0.07
CA ARG A 118 3.42 3.61 1.20
C ARG A 118 4.33 4.81 1.05
N PHE A 119 5.47 4.65 0.39
CA PHE A 119 6.48 5.67 0.26
C PHE A 119 6.90 5.89 -1.20
N PRO A 120 7.42 7.10 -1.53
CA PRO A 120 7.90 7.44 -2.88
C PRO A 120 8.85 6.40 -3.50
N TRP A 121 9.83 5.92 -2.73
CA TRP A 121 10.83 4.96 -3.20
C TRP A 121 10.28 3.55 -3.44
N GLU A 122 9.06 3.25 -3.00
CA GLU A 122 8.43 1.95 -3.23
C GLU A 122 7.70 1.89 -4.58
N ILE A 123 7.48 3.02 -5.26
CA ILE A 123 6.66 3.12 -6.47
C ILE A 123 7.15 2.20 -7.60
N GLU A 124 8.46 2.16 -7.84
CA GLU A 124 9.04 1.32 -8.91
C GLU A 124 8.79 -0.17 -8.68
N TYR A 125 8.79 -0.64 -7.42
CA TYR A 125 8.46 -2.03 -7.10
C TYR A 125 7.03 -2.38 -7.53
N TYR A 126 6.08 -1.48 -7.29
CA TYR A 126 4.69 -1.67 -7.72
C TYR A 126 4.52 -1.52 -9.23
N ALA A 127 5.26 -0.61 -9.87
CA ALA A 127 5.26 -0.46 -11.33
C ALA A 127 5.73 -1.74 -12.05
N LEU A 128 6.76 -2.41 -11.52
CA LEU A 128 7.17 -3.72 -12.04
C LEU A 128 6.08 -4.79 -11.83
N GLY A 129 5.45 -4.78 -10.66
CA GLY A 129 4.31 -5.66 -10.38
C GLY A 129 3.17 -5.51 -11.40
N THR A 130 2.80 -4.30 -11.77
CA THR A 130 1.71 -4.06 -12.74
C THR A 130 2.07 -4.54 -14.15
N ARG A 131 3.35 -4.46 -14.57
CA ARG A 131 3.81 -5.01 -15.86
C ARG A 131 3.67 -6.52 -15.94
N TRP A 132 3.81 -7.24 -14.82
CA TRP A 132 3.53 -8.68 -14.81
C TRP A 132 2.06 -8.99 -15.02
N TYR A 133 1.17 -8.23 -14.38
CA TYR A 133 -0.27 -8.36 -14.57
C TYR A 133 -0.72 -8.10 -16.01
N GLU A 134 -0.08 -7.16 -16.70
CA GLU A 134 -0.31 -6.93 -18.14
C GLU A 134 0.03 -8.18 -18.95
N ARG A 135 1.21 -8.76 -18.73
CA ARG A 135 1.71 -9.92 -19.47
C ARG A 135 0.88 -11.19 -19.25
N ILE A 136 0.32 -11.37 -18.06
CA ILE A 136 -0.49 -12.55 -17.72
C ILE A 136 -1.99 -12.36 -17.96
N LYS A 137 -2.40 -11.16 -18.42
CA LYS A 137 -3.81 -10.84 -18.66
C LYS A 137 -4.42 -11.81 -19.67
N GLY A 138 -5.53 -12.43 -19.29
CA GLY A 138 -6.25 -13.38 -20.15
C GLY A 138 -5.66 -14.79 -20.21
N HIS A 139 -4.57 -15.07 -19.49
CA HIS A 139 -3.97 -16.41 -19.43
C HIS A 139 -4.52 -17.29 -18.31
N GLY A 140 -5.44 -16.76 -17.48
CA GLY A 140 -5.97 -17.48 -16.32
C GLY A 140 -4.93 -17.71 -15.22
N ILE A 141 -3.83 -16.94 -15.23
CA ILE A 141 -2.75 -17.04 -14.25
C ILE A 141 -2.90 -15.92 -13.24
N GLY A 142 -3.03 -16.31 -11.97
CA GLY A 142 -3.13 -15.40 -10.85
C GLY A 142 -4.45 -14.62 -10.78
N PRO A 143 -4.58 -13.73 -9.78
CA PRO A 143 -5.81 -12.96 -9.55
C PRO A 143 -6.06 -11.94 -10.67
N GLU A 144 -7.32 -11.58 -10.92
CA GLU A 144 -7.64 -10.52 -11.90
C GLU A 144 -7.08 -9.15 -11.46
N PHE A 145 -6.47 -8.38 -12.38
CA PHE A 145 -6.15 -6.98 -12.17
C PHE A 145 -7.39 -6.12 -12.39
N LEU A 146 -7.79 -5.33 -11.40
CA LEU A 146 -9.07 -4.61 -11.41
C LEU A 146 -8.93 -3.13 -11.75
N GLY A 147 -7.77 -2.54 -11.49
CA GLY A 147 -7.50 -1.14 -11.78
C GLY A 147 -6.38 -0.58 -10.91
N TYR A 148 -5.99 0.64 -11.21
CA TYR A 148 -4.99 1.37 -10.44
C TYR A 148 -5.57 1.97 -9.16
N LEU A 149 -4.72 2.11 -8.14
CA LEU A 149 -5.05 2.84 -6.91
C LEU A 149 -4.36 4.20 -6.96
N THR A 150 -5.13 5.26 -6.75
CA THR A 150 -4.63 6.64 -6.77
C THR A 150 -4.71 7.32 -5.41
N GLU A 151 -3.86 8.31 -5.21
CA GLU A 151 -3.83 9.21 -4.07
C GLU A 151 -3.44 10.59 -4.59
N ASP A 152 -4.17 11.65 -4.26
CA ASP A 152 -3.83 13.04 -4.64
C ASP A 152 -3.45 13.16 -6.14
N GLY A 153 -4.21 12.47 -7.00
CA GLY A 153 -4.01 12.45 -8.45
C GLY A 153 -2.86 11.56 -8.97
N ARG A 154 -2.00 11.00 -8.11
CA ARG A 154 -0.93 10.07 -8.53
C ARG A 154 -1.33 8.61 -8.35
N VAL A 155 -0.90 7.75 -9.26
CA VAL A 155 -1.02 6.30 -9.14
C VAL A 155 0.05 5.77 -8.18
N ILE A 156 -0.41 5.09 -7.13
CA ILE A 156 0.42 4.57 -6.03
C ILE A 156 0.48 3.04 -5.98
N GLY A 157 -0.39 2.37 -6.73
CA GLY A 157 -0.54 0.93 -6.67
C GLY A 157 -1.69 0.43 -7.54
N PHE A 158 -2.27 -0.70 -7.16
CA PHE A 158 -3.35 -1.34 -7.89
C PHE A 158 -4.27 -2.17 -7.00
N LEU A 159 -5.44 -2.46 -7.53
CA LEU A 159 -6.45 -3.35 -6.98
C LEU A 159 -6.43 -4.66 -7.76
N MET A 160 -6.53 -5.76 -7.03
CA MET A 160 -6.62 -7.10 -7.59
C MET A 160 -7.78 -7.86 -6.95
N GLU A 161 -8.25 -8.88 -7.65
CA GLU A 161 -9.26 -9.81 -7.16
C GLU A 161 -8.87 -10.38 -5.78
N LYS A 162 -9.83 -10.35 -4.86
CA LYS A 162 -9.75 -11.13 -3.62
C LYS A 162 -10.02 -12.59 -3.98
N LEU A 163 -9.10 -13.47 -3.64
CA LEU A 163 -9.29 -14.91 -3.74
C LEU A 163 -9.59 -15.47 -2.36
N ASP A 164 -10.58 -16.36 -2.29
CA ASP A 164 -10.99 -17.06 -1.08
C ASP A 164 -10.27 -18.40 -0.99
N GLY A 165 -9.80 -18.78 0.20
CA GLY A 165 -9.25 -20.10 0.50
C GLY A 165 -8.09 -20.01 1.50
N ARG A 166 -7.33 -21.10 1.64
CA ARG A 166 -6.26 -21.21 2.65
C ARG A 166 -4.87 -21.17 2.02
N HIS A 167 -3.89 -20.77 2.81
CA HIS A 167 -2.49 -20.97 2.43
C HIS A 167 -2.22 -22.46 2.22
N ALA A 168 -1.57 -22.78 1.10
CA ALA A 168 -1.10 -24.12 0.83
C ALA A 168 -0.02 -24.51 1.86
N THR A 169 -0.06 -25.74 2.32
CA THR A 169 0.92 -26.34 3.22
C THR A 169 1.76 -27.37 2.45
N ILE A 170 2.76 -27.95 3.11
CA ILE A 170 3.63 -28.94 2.45
C ILE A 170 2.85 -30.19 2.03
N GLU A 171 1.78 -30.50 2.73
CA GLU A 171 0.85 -31.60 2.44
C GLU A 171 0.14 -31.43 1.09
N ASP A 172 0.03 -30.20 0.58
CA ASP A 172 -0.60 -29.93 -0.73
C ASP A 172 0.35 -30.15 -1.91
N LEU A 173 1.67 -30.19 -1.67
CA LEU A 173 2.68 -30.28 -2.72
C LEU A 173 2.49 -31.48 -3.66
N PRO A 174 2.17 -32.70 -3.18
CA PRO A 174 1.92 -33.85 -4.07
C PRO A 174 0.74 -33.62 -5.03
N ALA A 175 -0.26 -32.83 -4.64
CA ALA A 175 -1.38 -32.48 -5.51
C ALA A 175 -0.97 -31.41 -6.53
N CYS A 176 -0.18 -30.42 -6.12
CA CYS A 176 0.36 -29.38 -7.00
C CYS A 176 1.28 -29.94 -8.10
N LEU A 177 2.12 -30.93 -7.78
CA LEU A 177 3.04 -31.56 -8.72
C LEU A 177 2.36 -32.49 -9.74
N ARG A 178 1.18 -33.02 -9.41
CA ARG A 178 0.47 -33.99 -10.25
C ARG A 178 -0.25 -33.38 -11.45
N ARG A 179 -0.51 -32.07 -11.45
CA ARG A 179 -1.20 -31.38 -12.55
C ARG A 179 -0.18 -30.70 -13.45
N SER A 180 -0.32 -30.88 -14.75
CA SER A 180 0.53 -30.17 -15.71
C SER A 180 0.22 -28.66 -15.67
N CYS A 181 1.24 -27.81 -15.85
CA CYS A 181 1.03 -26.35 -15.87
C CYS A 181 0.04 -25.91 -16.96
N SER A 182 -0.16 -26.73 -18.01
CA SER A 182 -1.19 -26.57 -19.04
C SER A 182 -2.62 -26.75 -18.52
N GLU A 183 -2.86 -27.59 -17.51
CA GLU A 183 -4.18 -27.79 -16.89
C GLU A 183 -4.49 -26.72 -15.82
N ILE A 184 -3.45 -26.01 -15.35
CA ILE A 184 -3.57 -24.90 -14.39
C ILE A 184 -4.21 -23.66 -15.02
N THR A 185 -4.27 -23.54 -16.35
CA THR A 185 -4.99 -22.43 -17.02
C THR A 185 -6.51 -22.47 -16.79
N ARG A 186 -7.07 -23.62 -16.36
CA ARG A 186 -8.45 -23.73 -15.85
C ARG A 186 -8.55 -23.62 -14.33
N ALA A 187 -7.44 -23.51 -13.61
CA ALA A 187 -7.37 -23.55 -12.16
C ALA A 187 -7.73 -22.22 -11.50
N ARG A 188 -8.98 -21.79 -11.67
CA ARG A 188 -9.67 -21.09 -10.57
C ARG A 188 -9.95 -22.03 -9.39
N ASP A 189 -9.92 -23.35 -9.63
CA ASP A 189 -10.34 -24.36 -8.67
C ASP A 189 -9.23 -24.94 -7.77
N CYS A 190 -7.94 -24.79 -8.10
CA CYS A 190 -6.91 -25.65 -7.48
C CYS A 190 -6.11 -25.02 -6.33
N ALA A 191 -6.09 -23.70 -6.18
CA ALA A 191 -5.37 -23.04 -5.10
C ALA A 191 -6.28 -22.61 -3.93
N TRP A 192 -7.60 -22.85 -4.04
CA TRP A 192 -8.60 -22.09 -3.29
C TRP A 192 -9.79 -22.94 -2.81
N ARG A 193 -9.88 -24.22 -3.18
CA ARG A 193 -10.87 -25.17 -2.63
C ARG A 193 -10.17 -26.24 -1.81
N PHE A 194 -10.05 -25.97 -0.52
CA PHE A 194 -9.93 -27.01 0.49
C PHE A 194 -10.91 -26.63 1.59
N GLU A 195 -12.11 -27.22 1.53
CA GLU A 195 -12.99 -27.38 2.69
C GLU A 195 -12.31 -28.27 3.74
#